data_AF-A0A965GB43-F1
#
_entry.id   AF-A0A965GB43-F1
#
_cell.length_a   1.000
_cell.length_b   1.000
_cell.length_c   1.000
_cell.angle_alpha   90.00
_cell.angle_beta   90.00
_cell.angle_gamma   90.00
#
_symmetry.space_group_name_H-M   'P 1'
#
loop_
_entity.id
_entity.type
_entity.pdbx_description
1 polymer ?
#
loop_
_entity_poly.entity_id
_entity_poly.type
_entity_poly.pdbx_seq_one_letter_code
_entity_poly.pdbx_strand_id
1 'polypeptide(L)'
;MAELFWRFKVKRRARKILLALPDLPADIDDNVFIALGTQAAEADKNSKAYDEFLFSEEGYEQMPYEDSVQEILSLQQARTPERRGRAELPHRMMIEYIEKLIEVNKRNVADAAAERDAIRQQLLDESEILTGQKKGEDGGFWEGVAPDTTSRTKHITGVIKEWGTLVLVAAADALVVFLSLRTVTSNQEEALMLSAPAIGVQILFPHLVGKALADAKSKNARSIKDWSIAGVVLLAWAGYVYGMTVLRFNLMLDFYVTRYQKPMPDDIQIAVFIFSLLILVGLGLWILIRSMNSNPH
;
A
#
# COMPACT_ATOMS: atom_id res chain seq x y z
N MET A 1 27.96 -7.89 24.27
CA MET A 1 26.75 -8.50 23.69
C MET A 1 26.29 -7.78 22.42
N ALA A 2 26.03 -6.46 22.45
CA ALA A 2 25.58 -5.71 21.27
C ALA A 2 26.58 -5.73 20.10
N GLU A 3 27.89 -5.63 20.35
CA GLU A 3 28.91 -5.65 19.27
C GLU A 3 28.95 -6.97 18.49
N LEU A 4 28.80 -8.11 19.16
CA LEU A 4 28.79 -9.44 18.52
C LEU A 4 27.56 -9.60 17.62
N PHE A 5 26.41 -9.11 18.07
CA PHE A 5 25.17 -9.10 17.28
C PHE A 5 25.32 -8.29 15.99
N TRP A 6 25.91 -7.09 16.08
CA TRP A 6 26.15 -6.25 14.92
C TRP A 6 27.17 -6.87 13.96
N ARG A 7 28.29 -7.40 14.47
CA ARG A 7 29.29 -8.10 13.64
C ARG A 7 28.68 -9.28 12.88
N PHE A 8 27.80 -10.07 13.52
CA PHE A 8 27.14 -11.19 12.86
C PHE A 8 26.16 -10.74 11.77
N LYS A 9 25.35 -9.72 12.06
CA LYS A 9 24.37 -9.15 11.11
C LYS A 9 25.07 -8.54 9.88
N VAL A 10 26.19 -7.85 10.10
CA VAL A 10 27.06 -7.31 9.06
C VAL A 10 27.61 -8.44 8.19
N LYS A 11 28.22 -9.47 8.79
CA LYS A 11 28.76 -10.62 8.05
C LYS A 11 27.69 -11.33 7.22
N ARG A 12 26.48 -11.51 7.76
CA ARG A 12 25.37 -12.16 7.06
C ARG A 12 24.89 -11.35 5.84
N ARG A 13 24.82 -10.02 5.94
CA ARG A 13 24.44 -9.15 4.81
C ARG A 13 25.55 -9.04 3.77
N ALA A 14 26.81 -8.91 4.19
CA ALA A 14 27.97 -8.91 3.29
C ALA A 14 28.01 -10.21 2.44
N ARG A 15 27.74 -11.37 3.05
CA ARG A 15 27.61 -12.64 2.31
C ARG A 15 26.49 -12.62 1.27
N LYS A 16 25.32 -12.05 1.59
CA LYS A 16 24.21 -11.95 0.62
C LYS A 16 24.56 -11.06 -0.57
N ILE A 17 25.28 -9.97 -0.32
CA ILE A 17 25.76 -9.07 -1.37
C ILE A 17 26.79 -9.79 -2.26
N LEU A 18 27.74 -10.51 -1.66
CA LEU A 18 28.74 -11.28 -2.40
C LEU A 18 28.09 -12.38 -3.27
N LEU A 19 27.06 -13.06 -2.76
CA LEU A 19 26.30 -14.07 -3.51
C LEU A 19 25.50 -13.50 -4.70
N ALA A 20 25.27 -12.19 -4.72
CA ALA A 20 24.58 -11.51 -5.83
C ALA A 20 25.56 -11.00 -6.91
N LEU A 21 26.86 -11.08 -6.66
CA LEU A 21 27.89 -10.78 -7.65
C LEU A 21 28.21 -12.05 -8.45
N PRO A 22 28.51 -11.95 -9.76
CA PRO A 22 28.92 -13.10 -10.55
C PRO A 22 30.19 -13.73 -9.97
N ASP A 23 30.25 -15.06 -9.95
CA ASP A 23 31.39 -15.81 -9.40
C ASP A 23 32.69 -15.40 -10.09
N LEU A 24 33.73 -15.22 -9.28
CA LEU A 24 35.08 -15.08 -9.81
C LEU A 24 35.55 -16.45 -10.33
N PRO A 25 36.40 -16.49 -11.37
CA PRO A 25 37.09 -17.71 -11.71
C PRO A 25 37.85 -18.24 -10.49
N ALA A 26 37.78 -19.57 -10.30
CA ALA A 26 38.40 -20.25 -9.18
C ALA A 26 39.88 -19.89 -9.04
N ASP A 27 40.38 -19.95 -7.80
CA ASP A 27 41.82 -19.84 -7.55
C ASP A 27 42.55 -20.92 -8.33
N ILE A 28 43.74 -20.56 -8.85
CA ILE A 28 44.66 -21.57 -9.33
C ILE A 28 45.07 -22.36 -8.09
N ASP A 29 44.77 -23.65 -8.08
CA ASP A 29 45.28 -24.54 -7.04
C ASP A 29 46.80 -24.58 -7.17
N ASP A 30 47.51 -24.12 -6.14
CA ASP A 30 48.97 -24.08 -6.12
C ASP A 30 49.57 -25.46 -6.44
N ASN A 31 48.88 -26.54 -6.08
CA ASN A 31 49.32 -27.90 -6.42
C ASN A 31 49.15 -28.20 -7.90
N VAL A 32 48.08 -27.72 -8.53
CA VAL A 32 47.85 -27.85 -9.97
C VAL A 32 48.84 -26.98 -10.74
N PHE A 33 49.16 -25.79 -10.24
CA PHE A 33 50.18 -24.92 -10.83
C PHE A 33 51.57 -25.54 -10.78
N ILE A 34 51.98 -26.04 -9.62
CA ILE A 34 53.26 -26.73 -9.45
C ILE A 34 53.28 -27.98 -10.33
N ALA A 35 52.20 -28.77 -10.37
CA ALA A 35 52.11 -29.95 -11.22
C ALA A 35 52.24 -29.62 -12.71
N LEU A 36 51.53 -28.59 -13.19
CA LEU A 36 51.62 -28.12 -14.58
C LEU A 36 53.02 -27.58 -14.90
N GLY A 37 53.63 -26.81 -14.00
CA GLY A 37 54.99 -26.32 -14.15
C GLY A 37 56.02 -27.46 -14.21
N THR A 38 55.87 -28.48 -13.36
CA THR A 38 56.73 -29.66 -13.40
C THR A 38 56.53 -30.49 -14.67
N GLN A 39 55.28 -30.63 -15.14
CA GLN A 39 54.96 -31.39 -16.34
C GLN A 39 55.42 -30.67 -17.62
N ALA A 40 55.31 -29.35 -17.67
CA ALA A 40 55.85 -28.53 -18.75
C ALA A 40 57.38 -28.60 -18.78
N ALA A 41 58.05 -28.51 -17.63
CA ALA A 41 59.50 -28.66 -17.54
C ALA A 41 59.97 -30.07 -17.97
N GLU A 42 59.23 -31.12 -17.61
CA GLU A 42 59.51 -32.49 -18.08
C GLU A 42 59.28 -32.64 -19.59
N ALA A 43 58.23 -32.03 -20.14
CA ALA A 43 57.94 -32.04 -21.57
C ALA A 43 59.02 -31.30 -22.38
N ASP A 44 59.49 -30.15 -21.89
CA ASP A 44 60.57 -29.36 -22.51
C ASP A 44 61.91 -30.11 -22.46
N LYS A 45 62.20 -30.80 -21.36
CA LYS A 45 63.36 -31.68 -21.23
C LYS A 45 63.31 -32.83 -22.25
N ASN A 46 62.14 -33.43 -22.45
CA ASN A 46 61.96 -34.57 -23.35
C ASN A 46 61.91 -34.16 -24.83
N SER A 47 61.45 -32.95 -25.13
CA SER A 47 61.36 -32.41 -26.49
C SER A 47 62.68 -31.84 -27.03
N LYS A 48 63.72 -31.76 -26.19
CA LYS A 48 65.01 -31.09 -26.48
C LYS A 48 64.89 -29.60 -26.79
N ALA A 49 63.74 -28.98 -26.51
CA ALA A 49 63.55 -27.54 -26.63
C ALA A 49 64.58 -26.75 -25.79
N TYR A 50 65.04 -27.34 -24.68
CA TYR A 50 66.11 -26.78 -23.85
C TYR A 50 67.46 -26.69 -24.58
N ASP A 51 67.82 -27.72 -25.34
CA ASP A 51 69.07 -27.73 -26.13
C ASP A 51 68.95 -26.75 -27.32
N GLU A 52 67.79 -26.71 -27.99
CA GLU A 52 67.54 -25.76 -29.07
C GLU A 52 67.57 -24.31 -28.57
N PHE A 53 67.02 -24.01 -27.40
CA PHE A 53 67.08 -22.70 -26.75
C PHE A 53 68.52 -22.26 -26.43
N LEU A 54 69.36 -23.17 -25.92
CA LEU A 54 70.75 -22.89 -25.54
C LEU A 54 71.70 -22.74 -26.73
N PHE A 55 71.40 -23.38 -27.85
CA PHE A 55 72.31 -23.49 -29.00
C PHE A 55 71.78 -22.84 -30.30
N SER A 56 70.61 -22.19 -30.29
CA SER A 56 70.13 -21.43 -31.45
C SER A 56 70.90 -20.10 -31.60
N GLU A 57 71.32 -19.77 -32.84
CA GLU A 57 71.97 -18.49 -33.15
C GLU A 57 71.02 -17.28 -33.00
N GLU A 58 69.71 -17.53 -33.13
CA GLU A 58 68.64 -16.64 -32.68
C GLU A 58 68.07 -17.24 -31.38
N GLY A 59 68.72 -16.96 -30.24
CA GLY A 59 68.23 -17.38 -28.93
C GLY A 59 66.85 -16.77 -28.67
N TYR A 60 65.85 -17.60 -28.34
CA TYR A 60 64.60 -17.07 -27.80
C TYR A 60 64.92 -16.28 -26.51
N GLU A 61 64.21 -15.18 -26.27
CA GLU A 61 64.49 -14.32 -25.10
C GLU A 61 64.12 -15.00 -23.77
N GLN A 62 63.21 -15.98 -23.80
CA GLN A 62 62.72 -16.76 -22.67
C GLN A 62 62.46 -18.20 -23.08
N MET A 63 62.59 -19.14 -22.14
CA MET A 63 62.26 -20.55 -22.43
C MET A 63 60.75 -20.74 -22.66
N PRO A 64 60.32 -21.71 -23.49
CA PRO A 64 58.91 -21.96 -23.75
C PRO A 64 58.07 -22.20 -22.48
N TYR A 65 58.58 -22.94 -21.48
CA TYR A 65 57.90 -23.05 -20.20
C TYR A 65 57.80 -21.71 -19.45
N GLU A 66 58.83 -20.86 -19.51
CA GLU A 66 58.86 -19.57 -18.81
C GLU A 66 57.80 -18.63 -19.38
N ASP A 67 57.63 -18.61 -20.70
CA ASP A 67 56.61 -17.83 -21.38
C ASP A 67 55.19 -18.27 -20.94
N SER A 68 54.95 -19.59 -20.90
CA SER A 68 53.66 -20.14 -20.44
C SER A 68 53.36 -19.85 -18.96
N VAL A 69 54.39 -19.88 -18.10
CA VAL A 69 54.26 -19.56 -16.67
C VAL A 69 54.04 -18.06 -16.48
N GLN A 70 54.74 -17.22 -17.25
CA GLN A 70 54.64 -15.78 -17.21
C GLN A 70 53.26 -15.28 -17.65
N GLU A 71 52.66 -15.89 -18.67
CA GLU A 71 51.29 -15.60 -19.09
C GLU A 71 50.31 -15.83 -17.93
N ILE A 72 50.40 -16.97 -17.25
CA ILE A 72 49.55 -17.30 -16.09
C ILE A 72 49.76 -16.31 -14.93
N LEU A 73 51.01 -15.96 -14.64
CA LEU A 73 51.35 -14.98 -13.58
C LEU A 73 50.83 -13.57 -13.91
N SER A 74 50.91 -13.15 -15.17
CA SER A 74 50.41 -11.85 -15.63
C SER A 74 48.88 -11.74 -15.47
N LEU A 75 48.14 -12.81 -15.78
CA LEU A 75 46.69 -12.90 -15.58
C LEU A 75 46.32 -12.84 -14.09
N GLN A 76 47.13 -13.44 -13.22
CA GLN A 76 46.95 -13.35 -11.75
C GLN A 76 47.18 -11.94 -11.22
N GLN A 77 48.26 -11.29 -11.65
CA GLN A 77 48.56 -9.91 -11.26
C GLN A 77 47.44 -8.96 -11.69
N ALA A 78 46.89 -9.14 -12.90
CA ALA A 78 45.74 -8.37 -13.39
C ALA A 78 44.44 -8.61 -12.57
N ARG A 79 44.23 -9.83 -12.06
CA ARG A 79 43.00 -10.21 -11.30
C ARG A 79 43.05 -9.82 -9.81
N THR A 80 44.24 -9.68 -9.24
CA THR A 80 44.43 -9.32 -7.82
C THR A 80 43.74 -8.00 -7.39
N PRO A 81 43.83 -6.89 -8.15
CA PRO A 81 43.11 -5.65 -7.79
C PRO A 81 41.59 -5.79 -7.90
N GLU A 82 41.07 -6.56 -8.87
CA GLU A 82 39.63 -6.81 -8.99
C GLU A 82 39.08 -7.56 -7.77
N ARG A 83 39.83 -8.55 -7.27
CA ARG A 83 39.51 -9.29 -6.04
C ARG A 83 39.48 -8.38 -4.81
N ARG A 84 40.48 -7.51 -4.68
CA ARG A 84 40.54 -6.52 -3.58
C ARG A 84 39.34 -5.57 -3.63
N GLY A 85 39.01 -5.07 -4.82
CA GLY A 85 37.84 -4.21 -5.02
C GLY A 85 36.52 -4.88 -4.65
N ARG A 86 36.33 -6.15 -5.04
CA ARG A 86 35.12 -6.93 -4.69
C ARG A 86 35.03 -7.27 -3.20
N ALA A 87 36.15 -7.47 -2.51
CA ALA A 87 36.15 -7.68 -1.07
C ALA A 87 35.74 -6.42 -0.30
N GLU A 88 36.12 -5.24 -0.79
CA GLU A 88 35.77 -3.95 -0.18
C GLU A 88 34.33 -3.50 -0.48
N LEU A 89 33.78 -3.88 -1.64
CA LEU A 89 32.51 -3.39 -2.16
C LEU A 89 31.30 -3.63 -1.22
N PRO A 90 31.10 -4.81 -0.60
CA PRO A 90 30.03 -5.02 0.38
C PRO A 90 30.15 -4.12 1.61
N HIS A 91 31.38 -3.82 2.04
CA HIS A 91 31.61 -2.94 3.18
C HIS A 91 31.29 -1.48 2.84
N ARG A 92 31.70 -1.00 1.66
CA ARG A 92 31.39 0.37 1.19
C ARG A 92 29.89 0.59 1.02
N MET A 93 29.19 -0.32 0.33
CA MET A 93 27.73 -0.22 0.16
C MET A 93 26.97 -0.24 1.49
N MET A 94 27.48 -0.98 2.48
CA MET A 94 26.85 -1.01 3.79
C MET A 94 27.07 0.28 4.58
N ILE A 95 28.24 0.90 4.46
CA ILE A 95 28.52 2.23 5.03
C ILE A 95 27.53 3.24 4.45
N GLU A 96 27.44 3.33 3.12
CA GLU A 96 26.50 4.24 2.44
C GLU A 96 25.04 4.00 2.86
N TYR A 97 24.64 2.74 3.02
CA TYR A 97 23.30 2.41 3.50
C TYR A 97 23.05 2.90 4.93
N ILE A 98 24.02 2.73 5.83
CA ILE A 98 23.91 3.20 7.22
C ILE A 98 23.88 4.73 7.26
N GLU A 99 24.71 5.40 6.46
CA GLU A 99 24.72 6.87 6.33
C GLU A 99 23.36 7.39 5.88
N LYS A 100 22.74 6.77 4.85
CA LYS A 100 21.38 7.12 4.42
C LYS A 100 20.35 6.92 5.53
N LEU A 101 20.43 5.85 6.31
CA LEU A 101 19.53 5.65 7.45
C LEU A 101 19.71 6.71 8.53
N ILE A 102 20.95 7.11 8.82
CA ILE A 102 21.24 8.20 9.77
C ILE A 102 20.66 9.51 9.25
N GLU A 103 20.81 9.80 7.96
CA GLU A 103 20.24 11.00 7.34
C GLU A 103 18.71 11.04 7.44
N VAL A 104 18.04 9.93 7.10
CA VAL A 104 16.57 9.82 7.23
C VAL A 104 16.13 10.02 8.67
N ASN A 105 16.81 9.40 9.64
CA ASN A 105 16.48 9.58 11.05
C ASN A 105 16.70 11.02 11.53
N LYS A 106 17.74 11.72 11.04
CA LYS A 106 17.95 13.14 11.33
C LYS A 106 16.81 14.00 10.78
N ARG A 107 16.32 13.71 9.57
CA ARG A 107 15.14 14.39 8.99
C ARG A 107 13.90 14.14 9.84
N ASN A 108 13.62 12.89 10.20
CA ASN A 108 12.48 12.55 11.07
C ASN A 108 12.54 13.29 12.42
N VAL A 109 13.73 13.42 13.01
CA VAL A 109 13.92 14.19 14.25
C VAL A 109 13.68 15.68 14.04
N ALA A 110 14.13 16.25 12.91
CA ALA A 110 13.87 17.64 12.56
C ALA A 110 12.37 17.90 12.33
N ASP A 111 11.67 17.00 11.62
CA ASP A 111 10.24 17.09 11.38
C ASP A 111 9.45 17.01 12.70
N ALA A 112 9.81 16.07 13.59
CA ALA A 112 9.20 15.96 14.91
C ALA A 112 9.46 17.20 15.79
N ALA A 113 10.64 17.82 15.67
CA ALA A 113 10.94 19.07 16.36
C ALA A 113 10.10 20.24 15.81
N ALA A 114 9.92 20.31 14.49
CA ALA A 114 9.06 21.30 13.86
C ALA A 114 7.57 21.12 14.26
N GLU A 115 7.08 19.89 14.31
CA GLU A 115 5.72 19.58 14.79
C GLU A 115 5.54 20.01 16.25
N ARG A 116 6.51 19.69 17.12
CA ARG A 116 6.50 20.13 18.53
C ARG A 116 6.45 21.66 18.63
N ASP A 117 7.24 22.37 17.85
CA ASP A 117 7.30 23.83 17.91
C ASP A 117 6.03 24.48 17.35
N ALA A 118 5.41 23.88 16.32
CA ALA A 118 4.10 24.29 15.82
C ALA A 118 2.99 24.08 16.87
N ILE A 119 2.96 22.92 17.54
CA ILE A 119 2.02 22.66 18.64
C ILE A 119 2.23 23.65 19.78
N ARG A 120 3.49 23.97 20.11
CA ARG A 120 3.81 24.94 21.15
C ARG A 120 3.31 26.34 20.80
N GLN A 121 3.44 26.75 19.53
CA GLN A 121 2.88 28.02 19.06
C GLN A 121 1.35 28.02 19.13
N GLN A 122 0.69 26.94 18.70
CA GLN A 122 -0.76 26.81 18.85
C GLN A 122 -1.22 26.93 20.30
N LEU A 123 -0.53 26.27 21.23
CA LEU A 123 -0.83 26.40 22.66
C LEU A 123 -0.64 27.82 23.20
N LEU A 124 0.36 28.56 22.69
CA LEU A 124 0.58 29.96 23.06
C LEU A 124 -0.53 30.85 22.50
N ASP A 125 -0.84 30.74 21.20
CA ASP A 125 -1.93 31.46 20.55
C ASP A 125 -3.27 31.19 21.26
N GLU A 126 -3.55 29.94 21.59
CA GLU A 126 -4.76 29.54 22.31
C GLU A 126 -4.76 30.12 23.73
N SER A 127 -3.61 30.14 24.43
CA SER A 127 -3.51 30.81 25.74
C SER A 127 -3.76 32.32 25.66
N GLU A 128 -3.33 32.99 24.59
CA GLU A 128 -3.59 34.42 24.35
C GLU A 128 -5.08 34.68 24.07
N ILE A 129 -5.74 33.76 23.36
CA ILE A 129 -7.19 33.83 23.12
C ILE A 129 -7.96 33.63 24.43
N LEU A 130 -7.56 32.64 25.24
CA LEU A 130 -8.21 32.30 26.51
C LEU A 130 -8.01 33.36 27.60
N THR A 131 -6.92 34.11 27.53
CA THR A 131 -6.64 35.27 28.40
C THR A 131 -7.28 36.56 27.88
N GLY A 132 -8.00 36.51 26.76
CA GLY A 132 -8.69 37.66 26.17
C GLY A 132 -7.76 38.66 25.48
N GLN A 133 -6.46 38.36 25.34
CA GLN A 133 -5.49 39.21 24.65
C GLN A 133 -5.70 39.22 23.13
N LYS A 134 -6.28 38.14 22.59
CA LYS A 134 -6.55 37.95 21.16
C LYS A 134 -7.97 37.42 20.96
N LYS A 135 -8.62 37.79 19.86
CA LYS A 135 -9.92 37.20 19.45
C LYS A 135 -9.69 35.85 18.80
N GLY A 136 -10.62 34.91 18.98
CA GLY A 136 -10.60 33.63 18.27
C GLY A 136 -10.79 33.79 16.75
N GLU A 137 -10.59 32.72 15.98
CA GLU A 137 -10.69 32.75 14.51
C GLU A 137 -12.05 33.28 14.01
N ASP A 138 -13.14 33.00 14.75
CA ASP A 138 -14.49 33.49 14.44
C ASP A 138 -14.74 34.95 14.86
N GLY A 139 -13.72 35.65 15.37
CA GLY A 139 -13.82 37.02 15.89
C GLY A 139 -14.48 37.13 17.27
N GLY A 140 -14.82 36.00 17.89
CA GLY A 140 -15.39 35.91 19.24
C GLY A 140 -14.35 36.02 20.36
N PHE A 141 -14.79 36.49 21.53
CA PHE A 141 -14.00 36.45 22.77
C PHE A 141 -14.31 35.14 23.50
N TRP A 142 -13.28 34.33 23.74
CA TRP A 142 -13.39 33.02 24.38
C TRP A 142 -12.69 32.99 25.74
N GLU A 143 -12.70 34.12 26.44
CA GLU A 143 -12.03 34.27 27.74
C GLU A 143 -12.57 33.25 28.75
N GLY A 144 -11.67 32.46 29.34
CA GLY A 144 -12.00 31.50 30.40
C GLY A 144 -12.73 30.21 29.96
N VAL A 145 -12.98 30.00 28.67
CA VAL A 145 -13.57 28.74 28.16
C VAL A 145 -12.45 27.76 27.86
N ALA A 146 -12.17 26.82 28.77
CA ALA A 146 -11.12 25.82 28.56
C ALA A 146 -11.26 25.16 27.17
N PRO A 147 -10.15 25.02 26.40
CA PRO A 147 -10.21 24.50 25.06
C PRO A 147 -10.77 23.10 25.12
N ASP A 148 -11.64 22.76 24.17
CA ASP A 148 -12.12 21.39 24.01
C ASP A 148 -10.95 20.58 23.44
N THR A 149 -9.99 20.25 24.31
CA THR A 149 -8.91 19.32 24.03
C THR A 149 -9.57 17.97 23.86
N THR A 150 -10.17 17.76 22.69
CA THR A 150 -10.62 16.45 22.27
C THR A 150 -9.36 15.61 22.21
N SER A 151 -9.14 14.83 23.27
CA SER A 151 -8.09 13.82 23.28
C SER A 151 -8.20 13.03 21.99
N ARG A 152 -7.08 12.68 21.33
CA ARG A 152 -7.08 11.86 20.10
C ARG A 152 -8.05 10.68 20.20
N THR A 153 -8.19 10.11 21.40
CA THR A 153 -9.16 9.06 21.73
C THR A 153 -10.63 9.46 21.55
N LYS A 154 -11.08 10.65 21.98
CA LYS A 154 -12.45 11.13 21.76
C LYS A 154 -12.76 11.30 20.27
N HIS A 155 -11.85 11.91 19.51
CA HIS A 155 -11.99 12.06 18.06
C HIS A 155 -12.04 10.69 17.35
N ILE A 156 -11.15 9.77 17.71
CA ILE A 156 -11.14 8.40 17.19
C ILE A 156 -12.45 7.66 17.56
N THR A 157 -12.95 7.80 18.79
CA THR A 157 -14.22 7.16 19.18
C THR A 157 -15.44 7.72 18.46
N GLY A 158 -15.45 9.03 18.15
CA GLY A 158 -16.52 9.63 17.34
C GLY A 158 -16.56 9.03 15.94
N VAL A 159 -15.41 9.00 15.27
CA VAL A 159 -15.26 8.41 13.93
C VAL A 159 -15.59 6.91 13.94
N ILE A 160 -15.08 6.14 14.89
CA ILE A 160 -15.35 4.70 15.00
C ILE A 160 -16.84 4.44 15.27
N LYS A 161 -17.49 5.24 16.11
CA LYS A 161 -18.92 5.08 16.41
C LYS A 161 -19.77 5.31 15.17
N GLU A 162 -19.47 6.34 14.39
CA GLU A 162 -20.18 6.62 13.12
C GLU A 162 -20.03 5.47 12.13
N TRP A 163 -18.80 5.02 11.88
CA TRP A 163 -18.53 3.88 11.00
C TRP A 163 -19.13 2.57 11.53
N GLY A 164 -19.09 2.34 12.84
CA GLY A 164 -19.69 1.16 13.48
C GLY A 164 -21.20 1.12 13.33
N THR A 165 -21.89 2.24 13.58
CA THR A 165 -23.34 2.34 13.34
C THR A 165 -23.69 2.08 11.88
N LEU A 166 -22.85 2.54 10.95
CA LEU A 166 -23.06 2.33 9.54
C LEU A 166 -22.90 0.87 9.12
N VAL A 167 -21.84 0.19 9.58
CA VAL A 167 -21.63 -1.23 9.27
C VAL A 167 -22.80 -2.06 9.79
N LEU A 168 -23.32 -1.73 10.97
CA LEU A 168 -24.50 -2.40 11.54
C LEU A 168 -25.76 -2.15 10.70
N VAL A 169 -26.04 -0.90 10.32
CA VAL A 169 -27.20 -0.58 9.48
C VAL A 169 -27.08 -1.24 8.11
N ALA A 170 -25.91 -1.22 7.49
CA ALA A 170 -25.66 -1.86 6.20
C ALA A 170 -25.79 -3.39 6.28
N ALA A 171 -25.34 -4.02 7.36
CA ALA A 171 -25.51 -5.46 7.58
C ALA A 171 -26.99 -5.84 7.79
N ALA A 172 -27.73 -5.06 8.56
CA ALA A 172 -29.17 -5.24 8.73
C ALA A 172 -29.91 -5.08 7.40
N ASP A 173 -29.53 -4.07 6.61
CA ASP A 173 -30.11 -3.81 5.29
C ASP A 173 -29.83 -4.95 4.30
N ALA A 174 -28.58 -5.44 4.26
CA ALA A 174 -28.19 -6.61 3.46
C ALA A 174 -28.99 -7.86 3.81
N LEU A 175 -29.25 -8.09 5.11
CA LEU A 175 -30.06 -9.20 5.59
C LEU A 175 -31.53 -9.05 5.15
N VAL A 176 -32.09 -7.84 5.20
CA VAL A 176 -33.44 -7.56 4.71
C VAL A 176 -33.52 -7.79 3.19
N VAL A 177 -32.51 -7.34 2.42
CA VAL A 177 -32.44 -7.62 0.97
C VAL A 177 -32.45 -9.12 0.68
N PHE A 178 -31.64 -9.90 1.41
CA PHE A 178 -31.61 -11.35 1.27
C PHE A 178 -32.96 -12.00 1.58
N LEU A 179 -33.59 -11.61 2.70
CA LEU A 179 -34.92 -12.12 3.06
C LEU A 179 -35.99 -11.74 2.04
N SER A 180 -35.95 -10.50 1.52
CA SER A 180 -36.87 -10.05 0.49
C SER A 180 -36.71 -10.84 -0.79
N LEU A 181 -35.48 -11.08 -1.25
CA LEU A 181 -35.24 -11.89 -2.46
C LEU A 181 -35.69 -13.34 -2.28
N ARG A 182 -35.52 -13.90 -1.09
CA ARG A 182 -36.00 -15.25 -0.76
C ARG A 182 -37.52 -15.42 -0.95
N THR A 183 -38.31 -14.36 -0.86
CA THR A 183 -39.77 -14.44 -1.12
C THR A 183 -40.12 -14.58 -2.60
N VAL A 184 -39.18 -14.26 -3.50
CA VAL A 184 -39.39 -14.28 -4.96
C VAL A 184 -38.59 -15.39 -5.64
N THR A 185 -37.45 -15.78 -5.08
CA THR A 185 -36.58 -16.85 -5.62
C THR A 185 -37.00 -18.22 -5.13
N SER A 186 -36.75 -19.25 -5.94
CA SER A 186 -37.15 -20.63 -5.60
C SER A 186 -36.24 -21.26 -4.54
N ASN A 187 -34.95 -20.88 -4.53
CA ASN A 187 -33.90 -21.49 -3.72
C ASN A 187 -33.07 -20.46 -2.94
N GLN A 188 -32.48 -20.88 -1.80
CA GLN A 188 -31.65 -20.02 -0.96
C GLN A 188 -30.34 -19.59 -1.64
N GLU A 189 -29.73 -20.46 -2.44
CA GLU A 189 -28.49 -20.16 -3.16
C GLU A 189 -28.72 -19.08 -4.23
N GLU A 190 -29.85 -19.14 -4.92
CA GLU A 190 -30.27 -18.13 -5.90
C GLU A 190 -30.52 -16.77 -5.23
N ALA A 191 -31.21 -16.76 -4.08
CA ALA A 191 -31.37 -15.57 -3.26
C ALA A 191 -30.02 -14.94 -2.88
N LEU A 192 -29.06 -15.75 -2.44
CA LEU A 192 -27.74 -15.28 -2.03
C LEU A 192 -26.93 -14.72 -3.22
N MET A 193 -26.96 -15.39 -4.36
CA MET A 193 -26.32 -14.92 -5.61
C MET A 193 -26.92 -13.61 -6.12
N LEU A 194 -28.21 -13.37 -5.92
CA LEU A 194 -28.88 -12.11 -6.30
C LEU A 194 -28.73 -11.00 -5.24
N SER A 195 -28.51 -11.36 -3.97
CA SER A 195 -28.34 -10.41 -2.87
C SER A 195 -27.03 -9.61 -2.99
N ALA A 196 -25.93 -10.28 -3.33
CA ALA A 196 -24.63 -9.63 -3.50
C ALA A 196 -24.62 -8.51 -4.57
N PRO A 197 -25.11 -8.74 -5.80
CA PRO A 197 -25.21 -7.68 -6.80
C PRO A 197 -26.26 -6.63 -6.42
N ALA A 198 -27.35 -6.98 -5.74
CA ALA A 198 -28.31 -6.00 -5.25
C ALA A 198 -27.67 -5.01 -4.25
N ILE A 199 -26.94 -5.52 -3.25
CA ILE A 199 -26.17 -4.69 -2.31
C ILE A 199 -25.13 -3.85 -3.06
N GLY A 200 -24.45 -4.46 -4.04
CA GLY A 200 -23.49 -3.78 -4.90
C GLY A 200 -24.11 -2.57 -5.63
N VAL A 201 -25.29 -2.74 -6.24
CA VAL A 201 -26.03 -1.67 -6.93
C VAL A 201 -26.45 -0.57 -5.95
N GLN A 202 -26.90 -0.94 -4.75
CA GLN A 202 -27.33 0.00 -3.73
C GLN A 202 -26.20 0.91 -3.23
N ILE A 203 -24.95 0.46 -3.29
CA ILE A 203 -23.77 1.27 -2.95
C ILE A 203 -23.23 2.00 -4.18
N LEU A 204 -23.11 1.30 -5.31
CA LEU A 204 -22.48 1.79 -6.53
C LEU A 204 -23.25 2.96 -7.14
N PHE A 205 -24.58 2.87 -7.24
CA PHE A 205 -25.36 3.88 -7.94
C PHE A 205 -25.37 5.23 -7.21
N PRO A 206 -25.66 5.33 -5.91
CA PRO A 206 -25.57 6.61 -5.20
C PRO A 206 -24.16 7.22 -5.25
N HIS A 207 -23.12 6.37 -5.20
CA HIS A 207 -21.74 6.82 -5.34
C HIS A 207 -21.47 7.40 -6.74
N LEU A 208 -21.91 6.75 -7.82
CA LEU A 208 -21.77 7.25 -9.18
C LEU A 208 -22.56 8.56 -9.40
N VAL A 209 -23.77 8.67 -8.84
CA VAL A 209 -24.55 9.91 -8.88
C VAL A 209 -23.83 11.02 -8.11
N GLY A 210 -23.32 10.75 -6.92
CA GLY A 210 -22.60 11.72 -6.09
C GLY A 210 -21.36 12.26 -6.80
N LYS A 211 -20.56 11.38 -7.42
CA LYS A 211 -19.41 11.78 -8.24
C LYS A 211 -19.83 12.63 -9.44
N ALA A 212 -20.85 12.22 -10.18
CA ALA A 212 -21.33 12.97 -11.34
C ALA A 212 -21.85 14.37 -10.95
N LEU A 213 -22.54 14.49 -9.82
CA LEU A 213 -23.00 15.78 -9.27
C LEU A 213 -21.83 16.65 -8.81
N ALA A 214 -20.80 16.07 -8.18
CA ALA A 214 -19.61 16.80 -7.77
C ALA A 214 -18.81 17.32 -8.97
N ASP A 215 -18.63 16.48 -10.00
CA ASP A 215 -17.95 16.86 -11.24
C ASP A 215 -18.73 17.94 -12.02
N ALA A 216 -20.06 17.87 -12.00
CA ALA A 216 -20.93 18.89 -12.57
C ALA A 216 -20.92 20.22 -11.80
N LYS A 217 -20.63 20.19 -10.49
CA LYS A 217 -20.54 21.37 -9.62
C LYS A 217 -19.16 22.04 -9.66
N SER A 218 -18.08 21.27 -9.80
CA SER A 218 -16.70 21.77 -9.78
C SER A 218 -16.23 22.37 -11.10
N LYS A 219 -16.77 21.91 -12.24
CA LYS A 219 -16.46 22.47 -13.56
C LYS A 219 -17.44 23.57 -13.94
N ASN A 220 -16.91 24.75 -14.29
CA ASN A 220 -17.66 25.85 -14.90
C ASN A 220 -18.60 25.29 -16.00
N ALA A 221 -19.89 25.40 -15.73
CA ALA A 221 -20.97 24.69 -16.40
C ALA A 221 -20.91 24.79 -17.94
N ARG A 222 -21.05 23.65 -18.64
CA ARG A 222 -21.74 23.52 -19.95
C ARG A 222 -21.78 22.14 -20.61
N SER A 223 -21.40 21.05 -19.94
CA SER A 223 -21.67 19.71 -20.49
C SER A 223 -23.08 19.27 -20.11
N ILE A 224 -24.08 19.56 -20.96
CA ILE A 224 -25.44 18.97 -20.85
C ILE A 224 -25.36 17.43 -20.75
N LYS A 225 -24.30 16.85 -21.34
CA LYS A 225 -23.99 15.43 -21.28
C LYS A 225 -23.70 14.93 -19.85
N ASP A 226 -23.06 15.72 -19.00
CA ASP A 226 -22.70 15.28 -17.64
C ASP A 226 -23.95 15.29 -16.73
N TRP A 227 -24.80 16.30 -16.90
CA TRP A 227 -26.12 16.36 -16.25
C TRP A 227 -27.08 15.27 -16.74
N SER A 228 -27.03 14.93 -18.04
CA SER A 228 -27.87 13.85 -18.56
C SER A 228 -27.42 12.48 -18.06
N ILE A 229 -26.10 12.24 -17.94
CA ILE A 229 -25.57 11.02 -17.32
C ILE A 229 -25.99 10.95 -15.84
N ALA A 230 -25.81 12.03 -15.08
CA ALA A 230 -26.25 12.08 -13.68
C ALA A 230 -27.76 11.80 -13.54
N GLY A 231 -28.58 12.39 -14.42
CA GLY A 231 -30.02 12.18 -14.46
C GLY A 231 -30.41 10.74 -14.79
N VAL A 232 -29.78 10.10 -15.78
CA VAL A 232 -30.04 8.69 -16.13
C VAL A 232 -29.66 7.75 -14.99
N VAL A 233 -28.51 7.97 -14.34
CA VAL A 233 -28.08 7.13 -13.20
C VAL A 233 -29.00 7.35 -12.00
N LEU A 234 -29.45 8.60 -11.75
CA LEU A 234 -30.42 8.89 -10.69
C LEU A 234 -31.78 8.24 -10.95
N LEU A 235 -32.26 8.23 -12.20
CA LEU A 235 -33.50 7.53 -12.58
C LEU A 235 -33.37 6.01 -12.41
N ALA A 236 -32.24 5.44 -12.84
CA ALA A 236 -31.96 4.02 -12.65
C ALA A 236 -31.90 3.65 -11.15
N TRP A 237 -31.29 4.51 -10.33
CA TRP A 237 -31.27 4.35 -8.88
C TRP A 237 -32.66 4.48 -8.26
N ALA A 238 -33.47 5.46 -8.67
CA ALA A 238 -34.83 5.61 -8.19
C ALA A 238 -35.71 4.39 -8.54
N GLY A 239 -35.55 3.84 -9.75
CA GLY A 239 -36.20 2.59 -10.17
C GLY A 239 -35.78 1.40 -9.30
N TYR A 240 -34.48 1.28 -8.99
CA TYR A 240 -33.97 0.27 -8.07
C TYR A 240 -34.56 0.42 -6.65
N VAL A 241 -34.53 1.63 -6.10
CA VAL A 241 -35.08 1.93 -4.77
C VAL A 241 -36.57 1.57 -4.72
N TYR A 242 -37.32 1.93 -5.75
CA TYR A 242 -38.73 1.57 -5.85
C TYR A 242 -38.94 0.06 -5.88
N GLY A 243 -38.22 -0.66 -6.75
CA GLY A 243 -38.32 -2.12 -6.85
C GLY A 243 -38.00 -2.81 -5.52
N MET A 244 -36.93 -2.39 -4.85
CA MET A 244 -36.55 -2.92 -3.54
C MET A 244 -37.56 -2.57 -2.43
N THR A 245 -38.17 -1.38 -2.50
CA THR A 245 -39.24 -0.97 -1.56
C THR A 245 -40.44 -1.89 -1.70
N VAL A 246 -40.86 -2.22 -2.93
CA VAL A 246 -41.96 -3.16 -3.19
C VAL A 246 -41.64 -4.56 -2.67
N LEU A 247 -40.42 -5.06 -2.92
CA LEU A 247 -40.00 -6.37 -2.40
C LEU A 247 -39.98 -6.42 -0.87
N ARG A 248 -39.52 -5.34 -0.22
CA ARG A 248 -39.55 -5.22 1.26
C ARG A 248 -40.96 -5.13 1.80
N PHE A 249 -41.83 -4.37 1.14
CA PHE A 249 -43.23 -4.27 1.50
C PHE A 249 -43.93 -5.64 1.45
N ASN A 250 -43.72 -6.40 0.37
CA ASN A 250 -44.27 -7.74 0.24
C ASN A 250 -43.75 -8.71 1.31
N LEU A 251 -42.45 -8.65 1.63
CA LEU A 251 -41.87 -9.43 2.73
C LEU A 251 -42.54 -9.11 4.08
N MET A 252 -42.73 -7.82 4.37
CA MET A 252 -43.34 -7.38 5.63
C MET A 252 -44.83 -7.74 5.71
N LEU A 253 -45.53 -7.70 4.59
CA LEU A 253 -46.91 -8.15 4.48
C LEU A 253 -47.02 -9.65 4.75
N ASP A 254 -46.14 -10.45 4.13
CA ASP A 254 -46.10 -11.90 4.33
C ASP A 254 -45.76 -12.28 5.78
N PHE A 255 -44.78 -11.62 6.39
CA PHE A 255 -44.46 -11.83 7.81
C PHE A 255 -45.61 -11.46 8.75
N TYR A 256 -46.33 -10.38 8.45
CA TYR A 256 -47.46 -9.95 9.26
C TYR A 256 -48.61 -10.97 9.19
N VAL A 257 -48.96 -11.40 7.97
CA VAL A 257 -50.02 -12.41 7.76
C VAL A 257 -49.62 -13.72 8.41
N THR A 258 -48.38 -14.16 8.26
CA THR A 258 -47.90 -15.41 8.86
C THR A 258 -47.95 -15.36 10.39
N ARG A 259 -47.63 -14.21 11.00
CA ARG A 259 -47.56 -14.07 12.45
C ARG A 259 -48.92 -13.83 13.12
N TYR A 260 -49.78 -13.02 12.50
CA TYR A 260 -51.06 -12.61 13.09
C TYR A 260 -52.27 -13.30 12.47
N GLN A 261 -52.08 -14.08 11.40
CA GLN A 261 -53.13 -14.77 10.63
C GLN A 261 -54.29 -13.85 10.21
N LYS A 262 -53.98 -12.57 9.99
CA LYS A 262 -54.93 -11.53 9.58
C LYS A 262 -54.26 -10.61 8.57
N PRO A 263 -55.03 -10.01 7.65
CA PRO A 263 -54.49 -9.00 6.74
C PRO A 263 -53.94 -7.81 7.53
N MET A 264 -52.86 -7.22 7.03
CA MET A 264 -52.28 -6.02 7.62
C MET A 264 -53.27 -4.84 7.47
N PRO A 265 -53.58 -4.10 8.54
CA PRO A 265 -54.37 -2.87 8.45
C PRO A 265 -53.75 -1.84 7.49
N ASP A 266 -54.58 -1.09 6.77
CA ASP A 266 -54.14 -0.16 5.72
C ASP A 266 -53.22 0.95 6.24
N ASP A 267 -53.46 1.44 7.46
CA ASP A 267 -52.62 2.43 8.15
C ASP A 267 -51.20 1.89 8.40
N ILE A 268 -51.08 0.63 8.82
CA ILE A 268 -49.79 -0.03 9.03
C ILE A 268 -49.10 -0.29 7.69
N GLN A 269 -49.84 -0.70 6.66
CA GLN A 269 -49.28 -0.90 5.32
C GLN A 269 -48.64 0.38 4.77
N ILE A 270 -49.35 1.51 4.85
CA ILE A 270 -48.84 2.82 4.41
C ILE A 270 -47.59 3.20 5.20
N ALA A 271 -47.60 3.03 6.52
CA ALA A 271 -46.45 3.32 7.36
C ALA A 271 -45.23 2.46 6.98
N VAL A 272 -45.41 1.15 6.81
CA VAL A 272 -44.33 0.21 6.43
C VAL A 272 -43.73 0.58 5.07
N PHE A 273 -44.57 0.95 4.10
CA PHE A 273 -44.11 1.39 2.78
C PHE A 273 -43.26 2.67 2.87
N ILE A 274 -43.76 3.69 3.59
CA ILE A 274 -43.06 4.97 3.77
C ILE A 274 -41.73 4.78 4.51
N PHE A 275 -41.72 4.03 5.62
CA PHE A 275 -40.48 3.77 6.37
C PHE A 275 -39.46 2.98 5.55
N SER A 276 -39.92 1.98 4.79
CA SER A 276 -39.03 1.20 3.91
C SER A 276 -38.39 2.07 2.84
N LEU A 277 -39.16 2.98 2.24
CA LEU A 277 -38.66 3.96 1.28
C LEU A 277 -37.65 4.92 1.92
N LEU A 278 -37.97 5.48 3.09
CA LEU A 278 -37.11 6.43 3.80
C LEU A 278 -35.76 5.81 4.19
N ILE A 279 -35.73 4.55 4.62
CA ILE A 279 -34.48 3.86 4.96
C ILE A 279 -33.59 3.70 3.72
N LEU A 280 -34.16 3.24 2.59
CA LEU A 280 -33.43 3.04 1.34
C LEU A 280 -32.92 4.37 0.75
N VAL A 281 -33.78 5.39 0.74
CA VAL A 281 -33.42 6.75 0.28
C VAL A 281 -32.39 7.37 1.21
N GLY A 282 -32.55 7.24 2.52
CA GLY A 282 -31.63 7.83 3.50
C GLY A 282 -30.22 7.25 3.41
N LEU A 283 -30.10 5.92 3.30
CA LEU A 283 -28.81 5.27 3.12
C LEU A 283 -28.15 5.67 1.79
N GLY A 284 -28.92 5.67 0.69
CA GLY A 284 -28.40 6.09 -0.61
C GLY A 284 -28.00 7.58 -0.65
N LEU A 285 -28.82 8.46 -0.11
CA LEU A 285 -28.55 9.90 -0.05
C LEU A 285 -27.30 10.21 0.78
N TRP A 286 -27.10 9.48 1.88
CA TRP A 286 -25.88 9.61 2.69
C TRP A 286 -24.62 9.21 1.90
N ILE A 287 -24.65 8.09 1.16
CA ILE A 287 -23.53 7.66 0.31
C ILE A 287 -23.26 8.71 -0.78
N LEU A 288 -24.34 9.24 -1.38
CA LEU A 288 -24.28 10.27 -2.41
C LEU A 288 -23.61 11.55 -1.89
N ILE A 289 -24.06 12.08 -0.75
CA ILE A 289 -23.48 13.29 -0.12
C ILE A 289 -22.01 13.06 0.24
N ARG A 290 -21.70 11.88 0.78
CA ARG A 290 -20.31 11.54 1.13
C ARG A 290 -19.41 11.46 -0.09
N SER A 291 -19.90 10.86 -1.18
CA SER A 291 -19.18 10.81 -2.45
C SER A 291 -18.94 12.21 -3.02
N MET A 292 -19.95 13.10 -2.92
CA MET A 292 -19.81 14.50 -3.34
C MET A 292 -18.73 15.26 -2.57
N ASN A 293 -18.64 15.04 -1.25
CA ASN A 293 -17.67 15.71 -0.37
C ASN A 293 -16.27 15.07 -0.42
N SER A 294 -16.15 13.84 -0.93
CA SER A 294 -14.86 13.14 -1.05
C SER A 294 -14.05 13.52 -2.29
N ASN A 295 -14.55 14.42 -3.15
CA ASN A 295 -13.79 14.89 -4.31
C ASN A 295 -12.70 15.87 -3.82
N PRO A 296 -11.41 15.51 -3.90
CA PRO A 296 -10.31 16.33 -3.39
C PRO A 296 -9.90 17.36 -4.45
N HIS A 297 -10.81 18.29 -4.73
CA HIS A 297 -10.49 19.54 -5.41
C HIS A 297 -10.78 20.70 -4.46
#